data_AF-A0A2E5LPG5-F1
#
_entry.id   AF-A0A2E5LPG5-F1
#
_cell.length_a   1.000
_cell.length_b   1.000
_cell.length_c   1.000
_cell.angle_alpha   90.00
_cell.angle_beta   90.00
_cell.angle_gamma   90.00
#
_symmetry.space_group_name_H-M   'P 1'
#
loop_
_entity.id
_entity.type
_entity.pdbx_description
1 polymer ?
#
loop_
_entity_poly.entity_id
_entity_poly.type
_entity_poly.pdbx_seq_one_letter_code
_entity_poly.pdbx_strand_id
1 'polypeptide(L)' 'MHGTCSVVQVNIRSPLGRELAQTWNAKAVPFFILISDQGEEILRSQGGPPEYDDIVMSLVQDS' A
#
# COMPACT_ATOMS: atom_id res chain seq x y z
N MET A 1 -17.63 -5.86 -7.09
CA MET A 1 -16.62 -5.29 -7.99
C MET A 1 -15.54 -6.33 -8.19
N HIS A 2 -15.21 -6.70 -9.44
CA HIS A 2 -14.04 -7.53 -9.73
C HIS A 2 -12.94 -6.59 -10.25
N GLY A 3 -12.08 -6.14 -9.35
CA GLY A 3 -10.85 -5.42 -9.70
C GLY A 3 -9.66 -6.38 -9.60
N THR A 4 -8.70 -6.28 -10.51
CA THR A 4 -7.43 -7.01 -10.40
C THR A 4 -6.44 -6.16 -9.63
N CYS A 5 -5.84 -6.71 -8.57
CA CYS A 5 -4.74 -6.09 -7.84
C CYS A 5 -3.46 -6.89 -8.08
N SER A 6 -2.36 -6.20 -8.33
CA SER A 6 -1.02 -6.81 -8.39
C SER A 6 -0.28 -6.51 -7.09
N VAL A 7 0.30 -7.54 -6.47
CA VAL A 7 1.12 -7.37 -5.26
C VAL A 7 2.58 -7.30 -5.67
N VAL A 8 3.25 -6.20 -5.31
CA VAL A 8 4.68 -6.01 -5.53
C VAL A 8 5.39 -5.99 -4.18
N GLN A 9 6.26 -6.97 -3.94
CA GLN A 9 7.10 -6.99 -2.75
C GLN A 9 8.43 -6.31 -3.03
N VAL A 10 8.81 -5.34 -2.18
CA VAL A 10 10.07 -4.61 -2.31
C VAL A 10 10.90 -4.80 -1.05
N ASN A 11 12.19 -5.12 -1.22
CA ASN A 11 13.14 -5.13 -0.11
C ASN A 11 13.47 -3.70 0.31
N ILE A 12 13.12 -3.32 1.54
CA ILE A 12 13.33 -1.98 2.10
C ILE A 12 14.80 -1.52 2.09
N ARG A 13 15.76 -2.45 2.07
CA ARG A 13 17.19 -2.14 2.04
C ARG A 13 17.73 -1.89 0.64
N SER A 14 16.96 -2.20 -0.41
CA SER A 14 17.33 -1.91 -1.80
C SER A 14 17.24 -0.41 -2.09
N PRO A 15 17.92 0.12 -3.14
CA PRO A 15 17.77 1.51 -3.56
C PRO A 15 16.29 1.91 -3.77
N LEU A 16 15.55 1.12 -4.55
CA LEU A 16 14.11 1.33 -4.78
C LEU A 16 13.29 1.29 -3.48
N GLY A 17 13.58 0.34 -2.60
CA GLY A 17 12.88 0.25 -1.30
C GLY A 17 13.08 1.49 -0.44
N ARG A 18 14.29 2.03 -0.39
CA ARG A 18 14.60 3.26 0.35
C ARG A 18 13.91 4.48 -0.26
N GLU A 19 13.90 4.58 -1.59
CA GLU A 19 13.17 5.63 -2.30
C GLU A 19 11.68 5.58 -1.99
N LEU A 20 11.04 4.42 -2.15
CA LEU A 20 9.61 4.25 -1.84
C LEU A 20 9.30 4.56 -0.37
N ALA A 21 10.16 4.13 0.57
CA ALA A 21 9.97 4.44 1.98
C ALA A 21 10.01 5.95 2.28
N GLN A 22 10.86 6.70 1.58
CA GLN A 22 10.92 8.15 1.68
C GLN A 22 9.70 8.80 1.04
N THR A 23 9.37 8.43 -0.21
CA THR A 23 8.20 8.93 -0.95
C THR A 23 6.92 8.80 -0.13
N TRP A 24 6.73 7.65 0.51
CA TRP A 24 5.55 7.39 1.30
C TRP A 24 5.70 7.72 2.78
N ASN A 25 6.82 8.30 3.22
CA ASN A 25 7.07 8.62 4.64
C ASN A 25 6.78 7.43 5.59
N ALA A 26 7.32 6.25 5.25
CA ALA A 26 7.11 5.03 6.02
C ALA A 26 7.80 5.13 7.39
N LYS A 27 7.04 4.92 8.47
CA LYS A 27 7.54 5.03 9.86
C LYS A 27 7.84 3.68 10.52
N ALA A 28 7.44 2.58 9.90
CA ALA A 28 7.66 1.22 10.40
C ALA A 28 7.90 0.24 9.25
N VAL A 29 8.48 -0.92 9.58
CA VAL A 29 8.70 -2.04 8.65
C VAL A 29 8.18 -3.33 9.32
N PRO A 30 7.35 -4.16 8.64
CA PRO A 30 6.83 -3.96 7.29
C PRO A 30 5.77 -2.84 7.24
N PHE A 31 5.59 -2.25 6.05
CA PHE A 31 4.45 -1.39 5.75
C PHE A 31 3.87 -1.79 4.40
N PHE A 32 2.58 -1.54 4.24
CA PHE A 32 1.78 -1.92 3.08
C PHE A 32 1.05 -0.68 2.60
N ILE A 33 1.05 -0.48 1.28
CA ILE A 33 0.35 0.62 0.63
C ILE A 33 -0.46 0.02 -0.51
N LEU A 34 -1.73 0.36 -0.55
CA LEU A 34 -2.60 0.13 -1.71
C LEU A 34 -2.67 1.44 -2.48
N ILE A 35 -2.39 1.36 -3.78
CA ILE A 35 -2.43 2.51 -4.68
C ILE A 35 -3.46 2.31 -5.80
N SER A 36 -4.06 3.39 -6.26
CA SER A 36 -4.91 3.40 -7.45
C SER A 36 -4.08 3.26 -8.73
N ASP A 37 -4.75 3.06 -9.88
CA ASP A 37 -4.09 3.06 -11.18
C ASP A 37 -3.57 4.45 -11.61
N GLN A 38 -4.04 5.52 -10.95
CA GLN A 38 -3.50 6.88 -11.10
C GLN A 38 -2.31 7.13 -10.15
N GLY A 39 -2.00 6.18 -9.26
CA GLY A 39 -0.89 6.28 -8.31
C GLY A 39 -1.23 6.97 -6.99
N GLU A 40 -2.52 7.14 -6.67
CA GLU A 40 -2.98 7.73 -5.42
C GLU A 40 -3.00 6.68 -4.30
N GLU A 41 -2.65 7.06 -3.06
CA GLU A 41 -2.72 6.16 -1.90
C GLU A 41 -4.18 5.98 -1.46
N ILE A 42 -4.67 4.75 -1.55
CA ILE A 42 -6.02 4.35 -1.13
C ILE A 42 -6.00 3.90 0.34
N LEU A 43 -4.99 3.11 0.71
CA LEU A 43 -4.88 2.53 2.05
C LEU A 43 -3.42 2.36 2.45
N ARG A 44 -3.16 2.50 3.75
CA ARG A 44 -1.88 2.20 4.37
C ARG A 44 -2.05 1.38 5.62
N SER A 45 -1.22 0.36 5.77
CA SER A 45 -1.02 -0.35 7.04
C SER A 45 0.46 -0.36 7.42
N GLN A 46 0.76 -0.10 8.70
CA GLN A 46 2.12 -0.08 9.24
C GLN A 46 2.25 -1.09 10.38
N GLY A 47 3.27 -1.95 10.32
CA GLY A 47 3.54 -2.98 11.33
C GLY A 47 2.90 -4.35 11.05
N GLY A 48 2.02 -4.45 10.06
CA GLY A 48 1.39 -5.71 9.65
C GLY A 48 0.59 -5.55 8.35
N PRO A 49 0.21 -6.67 7.70
CA PRO A 49 -0.65 -6.61 6.52
C PRO A 49 -2.01 -5.99 6.90
N PRO A 50 -2.68 -5.28 5.97
CA PRO A 50 -4.05 -4.82 6.20
C PRO A 50 -5.01 -6.01 6.25
N GLU A 51 -6.11 -5.85 7.00
CA GLU A 51 -7.19 -6.83 7.00
C GLU A 51 -8.04 -6.69 5.74
N TYR A 52 -8.71 -7.79 5.35
CA TYR A 52 -9.56 -7.79 4.15
C TYR A 52 -10.67 -6.74 4.21
N ASP A 53 -11.32 -6.60 5.37
CA ASP A 53 -12.42 -5.66 5.55
C ASP A 53 -11.96 -4.20 5.42
N ASP A 54 -10.76 -3.87 5.89
CA ASP A 54 -10.18 -2.53 5.72
C ASP A 54 -9.98 -2.20 4.24
N ILE A 55 -9.46 -3.15 3.45
CA ILE A 55 -9.28 -2.99 2.01
C ILE A 55 -10.63 -2.73 1.34
N VAL A 56 -11.65 -3.53 1.65
CA VAL A 56 -12.97 -3.38 1.03
C VAL A 56 -13.60 -2.03 1.37
N MET A 57 -13.51 -1.60 2.63
CA MET A 57 -14.07 -0.32 3.08
C MET A 57 -13.38 0.88 2.42
N SER A 58 -12.05 0.84 2.25
CA SER A 58 -11.31 1.90 1.57
C SER A 58 -11.71 2.05 0.09
N LEU A 59 -12.07 0.96 -0.59
CA LEU A 59 -12.46 1.01 -2.01
C LEU A 59 -13.88 1.56 -2.24
N VAL A 60 -14.76 1.53 -1.24
CA VAL A 60 -16.14 2.01 -1.36
C VAL A 60 -16.23 3.53 -1.17
N GLN A 61 -15.25 4.15 -0.49
CA GLN A 61 -15.24 5.60 -0.23
C GLN A 61 -14.85 6.45 -1.45
N ASP A 62 -14.24 5.85 -2.48
CA ASP A 62 -13.86 6.49 -3.75
C ASP A 62 -14.94 6.40 -4.85
N SER A 63 -16.16 5.93 -4.52
CA SER A 63 -17.28 5.74 -5.46
C SER A 63 -18.41 6.77 -5.30
#